data_AF-A0A920G0G0-F1
#
_entry.id   AF-A0A920G0G0-F1
#
_cell.length_a   1.000
_cell.length_b   1.000
_cell.length_c   1.000
_cell.angle_alpha   90.00
_cell.angle_beta   90.00
_cell.angle_gamma   90.00
#
_symmetry.space_group_name_H-M   'P 1'
#
loop_
_entity.id
_entity.type
_entity.pdbx_description
1 polymer ?
#
loop_
_entity_poly.entity_id
_entity_poly.type
_entity_poly.pdbx_seq_one_letter_code
_entity_poly.pdbx_strand_id
1 'polypeptide(L)'
;MTSATIDVARFSEHFNDAPVIEVSGRTYPVDVQYVGDTEDRDEGVRQQIADLLVEIEQGRFGPRGDALVFLPGERDIRELAKALRDNDRLRVLPLYARLSQAEQNRVFQSGGSGMRVVLATNVAETSLTVPGFAT
;
A
#
# COMPACT_ATOMS: atom_id res chain seq x y z
N MET A 1 -13.87 18.86 9.13
CA MET A 1 -13.05 17.65 9.35
C MET A 1 -13.48 16.60 8.34
N THR A 2 -12.53 15.90 7.70
CA THR A 2 -12.81 14.78 6.78
C THR A 2 -12.57 13.47 7.53
N SER A 3 -13.58 12.61 7.64
CA SER A 3 -13.46 11.31 8.31
C SER A 3 -14.30 10.26 7.59
N ALA A 4 -13.73 9.07 7.37
CA ALA A 4 -14.35 8.00 6.59
C ALA A 4 -15.29 7.08 7.39
N THR A 5 -15.30 7.20 8.72
CA THR A 5 -15.99 6.25 9.63
C THR A 5 -16.73 6.94 10.78
N ILE A 6 -16.90 8.27 10.73
CA ILE A 6 -17.53 9.01 11.82
C ILE A 6 -19.06 8.91 11.74
N ASP A 7 -19.71 8.73 12.89
CA ASP A 7 -21.17 8.88 13.00
C ASP A 7 -21.52 10.36 12.78
N VAL A 8 -21.89 10.65 11.54
CA VAL A 8 -22.09 12.01 11.03
C VAL A 8 -23.23 12.74 11.75
N ALA A 9 -24.22 11.98 12.23
CA ALA A 9 -25.39 12.53 12.93
C ALA A 9 -25.01 13.03 14.32
N ARG A 10 -24.30 12.22 15.12
CA ARG A 10 -23.79 12.63 16.44
C ARG A 10 -22.82 13.80 16.35
N PHE A 11 -22.05 13.87 15.26
CA PHE A 11 -21.11 14.96 15.04
C PHE A 11 -21.84 16.27 14.68
N SER A 12 -22.87 16.21 13.82
CA SER A 12 -23.68 17.39 13.49
C SER A 12 -24.40 17.95 14.72
N GLU A 13 -25.02 17.10 15.54
CA GLU A 13 -25.67 17.50 16.81
C GLU A 13 -24.69 18.18 17.77
N HIS A 14 -23.47 17.66 17.92
CA HIS A 14 -22.45 18.26 18.77
C HIS A 14 -22.05 19.68 18.33
N PHE A 15 -22.17 19.98 17.04
CA PHE A 15 -21.81 21.26 16.44
C PHE A 15 -23.02 22.12 16.04
N ASN A 16 -24.13 22.02 16.77
CA ASN A 16 -25.36 22.81 16.55
C ASN A 16 -25.97 22.59 15.15
N ASP A 17 -26.26 21.33 14.80
CA ASP A 17 -26.84 20.95 13.50
C ASP A 17 -26.02 21.44 12.31
N ALA A 18 -24.68 21.39 12.46
CA ALA A 18 -23.76 21.84 11.43
C ALA A 18 -24.03 21.10 10.11
N PRO A 19 -24.03 21.81 8.96
CA PRO A 19 -24.36 21.22 7.67
C PRO A 19 -23.36 20.12 7.28
N VAL A 20 -23.90 18.97 6.89
CA VAL A 20 -23.13 17.80 6.45
C VAL A 20 -23.05 17.80 4.93
N ILE A 21 -21.82 17.73 4.39
CA ILE A 21 -21.57 17.56 2.96
C ILE A 21 -20.99 16.16 2.76
N GLU A 22 -21.73 15.30 2.07
CA GLU A 22 -21.29 13.96 1.72
C GLU A 22 -20.65 13.97 0.33
N VAL A 23 -19.41 13.47 0.24
CA VAL A 23 -18.70 13.28 -1.02
C VAL A 23 -18.62 11.79 -1.29
N SER A 24 -19.36 11.33 -2.30
CA SER A 24 -19.37 9.91 -2.68
C SER A 24 -18.01 9.52 -3.28
N GLY A 25 -17.23 8.72 -2.56
CA GLY A 25 -16.06 8.05 -3.13
C GLY A 25 -16.49 7.00 -4.16
N ARG A 26 -15.67 6.79 -5.19
CA ARG A 26 -15.81 5.61 -6.05
C ARG A 26 -15.03 4.46 -5.43
N THR A 27 -15.74 3.40 -5.03
CA THR A 27 -15.13 2.16 -4.59
C THR A 27 -15.28 1.12 -5.70
N TYR A 28 -14.21 0.37 -5.96
CA TYR A 28 -14.23 -0.77 -6.88
C TYR A 28 -14.27 -2.06 -6.07
N PRO A 29 -14.90 -3.14 -6.57
CA PRO A 29 -14.87 -4.43 -5.89
C PRO A 29 -13.43 -4.93 -5.77
N VAL A 30 -13.12 -5.61 -4.67
CA VAL A 30 -11.80 -6.20 -4.40
C VAL A 30 -11.95 -7.68 -4.08
N ASP A 31 -11.06 -8.50 -4.63
CA ASP A 31 -10.93 -9.91 -4.27
C ASP A 31 -9.94 -10.06 -3.11
N VAL A 32 -10.34 -10.83 -2.09
CA VAL A 32 -9.51 -11.09 -0.90
C VAL A 32 -9.00 -12.50 -0.94
N GLN A 33 -7.68 -12.67 -0.84
CA GLN A 33 -7.02 -13.96 -0.81
C GLN A 33 -6.26 -14.17 0.49
N TYR A 34 -6.43 -15.34 1.08
CA TYR A 34 -5.73 -15.76 2.29
C TYR A 34 -4.66 -16.77 1.92
N VAL A 35 -3.42 -16.46 2.26
CA VAL A 35 -2.29 -17.39 2.13
C VAL A 35 -2.13 -18.21 3.42
N GLY A 36 -1.56 -19.41 3.29
CA GLY A 36 -1.34 -20.32 4.42
C GLY A 36 -0.35 -19.76 5.45
N ASP A 37 -0.44 -20.26 6.68
CA ASP A 37 0.48 -19.89 7.77
C ASP A 37 1.90 -20.41 7.51
N THR A 38 2.89 -19.80 8.15
CA THR A 38 4.31 -20.18 8.04
C THR A 38 4.90 -20.49 9.41
N GLU A 39 5.82 -21.46 9.46
CA GLU A 39 6.48 -21.90 10.70
C GLU A 39 7.39 -20.81 11.29
N ASP A 40 8.12 -20.08 10.43
CA ASP A 40 8.85 -18.86 10.79
C ASP A 40 8.02 -17.65 10.37
N ARG A 41 7.51 -16.92 11.35
CA ARG A 41 6.63 -15.76 11.13
C ARG A 41 7.33 -14.60 10.43
N ASP A 42 8.63 -14.44 10.59
CA ASP A 42 9.33 -13.28 10.04
C ASP A 42 9.94 -13.64 8.68
N GLU A 43 10.73 -14.71 8.61
CA GLU A 43 11.38 -15.11 7.35
C GLU A 43 10.39 -15.69 6.35
N GLY A 44 9.45 -16.52 6.83
CA GLY A 44 8.47 -17.13 5.95
C GLY A 44 7.50 -16.12 5.36
N VAL A 45 7.08 -15.10 6.12
CA VAL A 45 6.21 -14.04 5.60
C VAL A 45 6.95 -13.22 4.53
N ARG A 46 8.24 -12.90 4.74
CA ARG A 46 9.04 -12.21 3.71
C ARG A 46 9.12 -13.01 2.41
N GLN A 47 9.40 -14.31 2.50
CA GLN A 47 9.47 -15.18 1.32
C GLN A 47 8.12 -15.28 0.61
N GLN A 48 7.03 -15.46 1.36
CA GLN A 48 5.67 -15.49 0.80
C GLN A 48 5.33 -14.18 0.07
N ILE A 49 5.69 -13.02 0.64
CA ILE A 49 5.47 -11.73 -0.02
C ILE A 49 6.27 -11.66 -1.33
N ALA A 50 7.54 -12.09 -1.32
CA ALA A 50 8.38 -12.09 -2.51
C ALA A 50 7.81 -12.98 -3.62
N ASP A 51 7.36 -14.18 -3.27
CA ASP A 51 6.73 -15.12 -4.21
C ASP A 51 5.43 -14.54 -4.78
N LEU A 52 4.58 -13.95 -3.93
CA LEU A 52 3.33 -13.32 -4.35
C LEU A 52 3.57 -12.16 -5.33
N LEU A 53 4.59 -11.33 -5.09
CA LEU A 53 4.95 -10.25 -6.00
C LEU A 53 5.39 -10.77 -7.38
N VAL A 54 6.07 -11.90 -7.43
CA VAL A 54 6.43 -12.56 -8.70
C VAL A 54 5.18 -13.07 -9.41
N GLU A 55 4.23 -13.67 -8.69
CA GLU A 55 2.97 -14.14 -9.25
C GLU A 55 2.10 -13.01 -9.82
N ILE A 56 2.04 -11.86 -9.12
CA ILE A 56 1.37 -10.66 -9.59
C ILE A 56 2.07 -10.11 -10.84
N GLU A 57 3.41 -10.05 -10.86
CA GLU A 57 4.17 -9.59 -12.02
C GLU A 57 3.93 -10.47 -13.26
N GLN A 58 3.73 -11.77 -13.05
CA GLN A 58 3.41 -12.76 -14.08
C GLN A 58 1.92 -12.74 -14.51
N GLY A 59 1.08 -11.92 -13.88
CA GLY A 59 -0.33 -11.77 -14.25
C GLY A 59 -1.25 -12.87 -13.74
N ARG A 60 -0.86 -13.61 -12.69
CA ARG A 60 -1.74 -14.65 -12.11
C ARG A 60 -3.05 -14.11 -11.55
N PHE A 61 -3.08 -12.84 -11.16
CA PHE A 61 -4.23 -12.17 -10.56
C PHE A 61 -4.91 -11.18 -11.51
N GLY A 62 -4.65 -11.26 -12.82
CA GLY A 62 -5.18 -10.35 -13.83
C GLY A 62 -4.10 -9.54 -14.53
N PRO A 63 -4.47 -8.42 -15.20
CA PRO A 63 -3.51 -7.54 -15.85
C PRO A 63 -2.43 -7.08 -14.87
N ARG A 64 -1.20 -6.94 -15.38
CA ARG A 64 -0.07 -6.45 -14.60
C ARG A 64 -0.39 -5.07 -14.01
N GLY A 65 -0.49 -5.02 -12.68
CA GLY A 65 -0.72 -3.81 -11.90
C GLY A 65 0.46 -3.46 -10.99
N ASP A 66 0.41 -2.29 -10.35
CA ASP A 66 1.34 -1.93 -9.27
C ASP A 66 0.90 -2.55 -7.93
N ALA A 67 1.85 -2.81 -7.03
CA ALA A 67 1.61 -3.41 -5.72
C ALA A 67 1.90 -2.42 -4.58
N LEU A 68 1.06 -2.45 -3.55
CA LEU A 68 1.25 -1.78 -2.25
C LEU A 68 1.35 -2.84 -1.16
N VAL A 69 2.46 -2.88 -0.45
CA VAL A 69 2.74 -3.85 0.61
C VAL A 69 2.88 -3.10 1.93
N PHE A 70 2.05 -3.43 2.91
CA PHE A 70 2.14 -2.90 4.26
C PHE A 70 3.02 -3.79 5.14
N LEU A 71 4.02 -3.17 5.77
CA LEU A 71 4.98 -3.83 6.65
C LEU A 71 4.99 -3.18 8.04
N PRO A 72 5.34 -3.94 9.11
CA PRO A 72 5.27 -3.44 10.49
C PRO A 72 6.19 -2.25 10.76
N GLY A 73 7.36 -2.20 10.11
CA GLY A 73 8.33 -1.14 10.35
C GLY A 73 9.39 -0.95 9.27
N GLU A 74 10.27 0.02 9.52
CA GLU A 74 11.37 0.36 8.60
C GLU A 74 12.37 -0.80 8.42
N ARG A 75 12.59 -1.58 9.47
CA ARG A 75 13.50 -2.73 9.41
C ARG A 75 13.00 -3.74 8.38
N ASP A 76 11.73 -4.12 8.46
CA ASP A 76 11.08 -5.07 7.56
C ASP A 76 11.09 -4.56 6.11
N ILE A 77 10.82 -3.27 5.91
CA ILE A 77 10.91 -2.63 4.59
C ILE A 77 12.32 -2.77 4.01
N ARG A 78 13.36 -2.49 4.79
CA ARG A 78 14.75 -2.58 4.31
C ARG A 78 15.16 -4.01 4.00
N GLU A 79 14.76 -4.97 4.84
CA GLU A 79 15.05 -6.39 4.64
C GLU A 79 14.37 -6.93 3.38
N LEU A 80 13.07 -6.68 3.21
CA LEU A 80 12.34 -7.10 2.01
C LEU A 80 12.86 -6.39 0.75
N ALA A 81 13.13 -5.08 0.82
CA ALA A 81 13.69 -4.35 -0.32
C ALA A 81 15.05 -4.92 -0.76
N LYS A 82 15.87 -5.37 0.20
CA LYS A 82 17.13 -6.05 -0.10
C LYS A 82 16.91 -7.39 -0.78
N ALA A 83 15.95 -8.19 -0.29
CA ALA A 83 15.61 -9.49 -0.88
C ALA A 83 15.07 -9.37 -2.32
N LEU A 84 14.35 -8.29 -2.63
CA LEU A 84 13.77 -8.05 -3.94
C LEU A 84 14.72 -7.34 -4.92
N ARG A 85 15.91 -6.92 -4.47
CA ARG A 85 16.81 -6.04 -5.23
C ARG A 85 17.29 -6.64 -6.56
N ASP A 86 17.47 -7.95 -6.61
CA ASP A 86 18.01 -8.64 -7.79
C ASP A 86 16.92 -8.97 -8.83
N ASN A 87 15.67 -8.58 -8.59
CA ASN A 87 14.57 -8.75 -9.53
C ASN A 87 14.35 -7.47 -10.34
N ASP A 88 14.97 -7.39 -11.52
CA ASP A 88 14.87 -6.25 -12.46
C ASP A 88 13.44 -5.99 -12.98
N ARG A 89 12.51 -6.94 -12.77
CA ARG A 89 11.10 -6.77 -13.13
C ARG A 89 10.33 -5.98 -12.07
N LEU A 90 10.90 -5.78 -10.89
CA LEU A 90 10.29 -5.08 -9.76
C LEU A 90 10.99 -3.75 -9.53
N ARG A 91 10.22 -2.67 -9.51
CA ARG A 91 10.66 -1.35 -9.08
C ARG A 91 10.25 -1.15 -7.63
N VAL A 92 11.15 -1.50 -6.71
CA VAL A 92 10.92 -1.40 -5.27
C VAL A 92 11.04 0.06 -4.79
N LEU A 93 10.00 0.54 -4.10
CA LEU A 93 9.86 1.91 -3.63
C LEU A 93 9.55 1.92 -2.13
N PRO A 94 10.58 2.03 -1.26
CA PRO A 94 10.39 2.13 0.18
C PRO A 94 9.67 3.42 0.58
N LEU A 95 8.76 3.34 1.54
CA LEU A 95 8.02 4.47 2.09
C LEU A 95 7.83 4.36 3.61
N TYR A 96 8.62 5.11 4.37
CA TYR A 96 8.53 5.18 5.83
C TYR A 96 8.89 6.58 6.34
N ALA A 97 8.46 6.90 7.57
CA ALA A 97 8.45 8.26 8.11
C ALA A 97 9.82 8.97 8.14
N ARG A 98 10.94 8.23 8.23
CA ARG A 98 12.30 8.79 8.29
C ARG A 98 12.84 9.25 6.93
N LEU A 99 12.18 8.90 5.82
CA LEU A 99 12.59 9.34 4.50
C LEU A 99 12.44 10.86 4.36
N SER A 100 13.38 11.48 3.65
CA SER A 100 13.24 12.89 3.24
C SER A 100 12.04 13.09 2.32
N GLN A 101 11.51 14.31 2.25
CA GLN A 101 10.39 14.63 1.34
C GLN A 101 10.71 14.27 -0.12
N ALA A 102 11.96 14.47 -0.55
CA ALA A 102 12.39 14.13 -1.90
C ALA A 102 12.34 12.62 -2.16
N GLU A 103 12.66 11.79 -1.16
CA GLU A 103 12.57 10.33 -1.25
C GLU A 103 11.13 9.85 -1.21
N GLN A 104 10.30 10.42 -0.32
CA GLN A 104 8.86 10.12 -0.30
C GLN A 104 8.21 10.46 -1.64
N ASN A 105 8.58 11.58 -2.25
CA ASN A 105 8.02 12.00 -3.54
C ASN A 105 8.34 11.03 -4.70
N ARG A 106 9.34 10.15 -4.56
CA ARG A 106 9.64 9.15 -5.59
C ARG A 106 8.50 8.16 -5.80
N VAL A 107 7.67 7.92 -4.77
CA VAL A 107 6.50 7.04 -4.91
C VAL A 107 5.45 7.61 -5.85
N PHE A 108 5.43 8.93 -6.10
CA PHE A 108 4.48 9.58 -7.02
C PHE A 108 5.03 9.76 -8.44
N GLN A 109 6.31 9.46 -8.66
CA GLN A 109 6.92 9.63 -9.98
C GLN A 109 6.50 8.49 -10.92
N SER A 110 5.63 8.83 -11.87
CA SER A 110 5.26 7.96 -12.99
C SER A 110 6.46 7.75 -13.93
N GLY A 111 6.71 6.51 -14.34
CA GLY A 111 7.79 6.14 -15.25
C GLY A 111 8.78 5.12 -14.68
N GLY A 112 9.57 4.50 -15.55
CA GLY A 112 10.50 3.41 -15.20
C GLY A 112 10.08 2.07 -15.76
N SER A 113 11.04 1.15 -15.88
CA SER A 113 10.80 -0.25 -16.24
C SER A 113 10.41 -1.04 -15.00
N GLY A 114 9.53 -2.03 -15.17
CA GLY A 114 9.13 -2.93 -14.10
C GLY A 114 7.82 -2.56 -13.40
N MET A 115 7.32 -3.51 -12.60
CA MET A 115 6.12 -3.39 -11.78
C MET A 115 6.48 -2.58 -10.53
N ARG A 116 5.73 -1.53 -10.20
CA ARG A 116 6.04 -0.75 -9.00
C ARG A 116 5.58 -1.51 -7.78
N VAL A 117 6.46 -1.61 -6.79
CA VAL A 117 6.19 -2.26 -5.50
C VAL A 117 6.48 -1.26 -4.41
N VAL A 118 5.43 -0.65 -3.86
CA VAL A 118 5.56 0.31 -2.76
C VAL A 118 5.56 -0.46 -1.44
N LEU A 119 6.63 -0.33 -0.66
CA LEU A 119 6.76 -0.96 0.65
C LEU A 119 6.52 0.10 1.72
N ALA A 120 5.35 0.08 2.38
CA ALA A 120 4.88 1.15 3.25
C ALA A 120 4.64 0.68 4.69
N THR A 121 4.71 1.61 5.65
CA THR A 121 4.11 1.41 6.99
C THR A 121 2.76 2.10 7.07
N ASN A 122 1.92 1.71 8.05
CA ASN A 122 0.63 2.37 8.31
C ASN A 122 0.76 3.87 8.63
N VAL A 123 1.94 4.31 9.10
CA VAL A 123 2.20 5.75 9.32
C VAL A 123 2.30 6.51 8.00
N ALA A 124 2.72 5.84 6.92
CA ALA A 124 2.71 6.40 5.57
C ALA A 124 1.33 6.27 4.88
N GLU A 125 0.40 5.48 5.43
CA GLU A 125 -0.95 5.28 4.87
C GLU A 125 -1.77 6.57 4.86
N THR A 126 -1.68 7.35 5.95
CA THR A 126 -2.46 8.59 6.08
C THR A 126 -1.98 9.73 5.16
N SER A 127 -0.79 9.60 4.54
CA SER A 127 -0.28 10.56 3.56
C SER A 127 -0.37 10.07 2.10
N LEU A 128 -0.83 8.84 1.86
CA LEU A 128 -0.77 8.21 0.55
C LEU A 128 -2.10 8.33 -0.21
N THR A 129 -2.20 9.33 -1.09
CA THR A 129 -3.13 9.30 -2.23
C THR A 129 -2.33 9.01 -3.50
N VAL A 130 -1.87 7.76 -3.68
CA VAL A 130 -1.15 7.37 -4.91
C VAL A 130 -2.16 7.03 -6.00
N PRO A 131 -2.12 7.72 -7.16
CA PRO A 131 -2.84 7.30 -8.35
C PRO A 131 -2.18 6.02 -8.91
N GLY A 132 -2.96 4.97 -9.17
CA GLY A 132 -2.53 3.86 -10.04
C GLY A 132 -2.41 2.45 -9.45
N PHE A 133 -2.92 2.16 -8.26
CA PHE A 133 -3.06 0.75 -7.84
C PHE A 133 -4.22 0.09 -8.60
N ALA A 134 -3.97 -1.09 -9.17
CA ALA A 134 -4.75 -1.62 -10.28
C ALA A 134 -6.13 -2.18 -9.92
N THR A 135 -6.95 -2.20 -10.98
CA THR A 135 -8.33 -2.70 -11.17
C THR A 135 -8.30 -4.13 -11.68
#